data_AF-A0A8H6XHX9-F1
#
_entry.id   AF-A0A8H6XHX9-F1
#
_cell.length_a   1.000
_cell.length_b   1.000
_cell.length_c   1.000
_cell.angle_alpha   90.00
_cell.angle_beta   90.00
_cell.angle_gamma   90.00
#
_symmetry.space_group_name_H-M   'P 1'
#
loop_
_entity.id
_entity.type
_entity.pdbx_description
1 polymer ?
#
loop_
_entity_poly.entity_id
_entity_poly.type
_entity_poly.pdbx_seq_one_letter_code
_entity_poly.pdbx_strand_id
1 'polypeptide(L)'
;MLQLLLPSNYGDYEFTWLKLYGPIYRLKECFGQDRLMISDPLALQYILNSAQFAHGPIMENFIDLVYGEKSVLAVGGDTHKRLRAALNTGFTAAAVKNYRPVFEKMAQALTEQLEQSLGSSINISPLLSTATLGAVSEAVLGCSTQDLGEEFVANNCEVVVLASSLSAGQLLDPIQSESTKKGISEEMVVAQLETEVILLAGQDTTANSVAFGMPLLNAFIKETL
;
A
#
# COMPACT_ATOMS: atom_id res chain seq x y z
N MET A 1 -3.96 -10.30 -23.63
CA MET A 1 -4.05 -10.30 -22.16
C MET A 1 -3.08 -11.24 -21.46
N LEU A 2 -3.00 -12.54 -21.81
CA LEU A 2 -2.15 -13.51 -21.08
C LEU A 2 -0.67 -13.07 -20.98
N GLN A 3 -0.14 -12.45 -22.03
CA GLN A 3 1.21 -11.87 -22.04
C GLN A 3 1.43 -10.75 -21.00
N LEU A 4 0.38 -10.02 -20.62
CA LEU A 4 0.42 -9.00 -19.56
C LEU A 4 0.13 -9.58 -18.17
N LEU A 5 -0.72 -10.62 -18.08
CA LEU A 5 -1.09 -11.22 -16.80
C LEU A 5 0.00 -12.15 -16.25
N LEU A 6 0.70 -12.86 -17.12
CA LEU A 6 1.75 -13.82 -16.77
C LEU A 6 2.98 -13.56 -17.66
N PRO A 7 3.63 -12.38 -17.53
CA PRO A 7 4.82 -12.09 -18.30
C PRO A 7 5.99 -12.94 -17.80
N SER A 8 6.91 -13.30 -18.70
CA SER A 8 8.18 -13.91 -18.32
C SER A 8 9.11 -12.90 -17.65
N ASN A 9 9.17 -11.67 -18.18
CA ASN A 9 9.72 -10.50 -17.51
C ASN A 9 8.70 -9.35 -17.57
N TYR A 10 8.51 -8.66 -16.45
CA TYR A 10 7.65 -7.48 -16.38
C TYR A 10 8.19 -6.35 -17.27
N GLY A 11 7.30 -5.73 -18.05
CA GLY A 11 7.62 -4.57 -18.90
C GLY A 11 7.99 -4.90 -20.34
N ASP A 12 8.39 -6.14 -20.66
CA ASP A 12 8.82 -6.50 -22.02
C ASP A 12 7.73 -6.23 -23.07
N TYR A 13 6.50 -6.66 -22.77
CA TYR A 13 5.37 -6.49 -23.67
C TYR A 13 4.89 -5.04 -23.70
N GLU A 14 4.78 -4.39 -22.54
CA GLU A 14 4.34 -3.01 -22.40
C GLU A 14 5.28 -2.05 -23.14
N PHE A 15 6.59 -2.15 -22.93
CA PHE A 15 7.56 -1.30 -23.62
C PHE A 15 7.62 -1.57 -25.11
N THR A 16 7.46 -2.83 -25.53
CA THR A 16 7.40 -3.18 -26.95
C THR A 16 6.16 -2.59 -27.62
N TRP A 17 4.99 -2.73 -26.98
CA TRP A 17 3.73 -2.22 -27.51
C TRP A 17 3.65 -0.70 -27.47
N LEU A 18 4.23 -0.07 -26.46
CA LEU A 18 4.41 1.38 -26.41
C LEU A 18 5.20 1.89 -27.62
N LYS A 19 6.28 1.19 -28.02
CA LYS A 19 7.07 1.55 -29.21
C LYS A 19 6.32 1.30 -30.53
N LEU A 20 5.54 0.22 -30.61
CA LEU A 20 4.85 -0.18 -31.84
C LEU A 20 3.55 0.60 -32.10
N TYR A 21 2.74 0.80 -31.07
CA TYR A 21 1.40 1.36 -31.17
C TYR A 21 1.29 2.78 -30.61
N GLY A 22 2.33 3.26 -29.92
CA GLY A 22 2.35 4.57 -29.29
C GLY A 22 1.77 4.56 -27.87
N PRO A 23 1.55 5.75 -27.28
CA PRO A 23 1.22 5.90 -25.86
C PRO A 23 -0.22 5.51 -25.51
N ILE A 24 -1.09 5.32 -26.50
CA ILE A 24 -2.47 4.90 -26.28
C ILE A 24 -2.81 3.81 -27.28
N TYR A 25 -3.12 2.61 -26.78
CA TYR A 25 -3.49 1.49 -27.62
C TYR A 25 -4.57 0.63 -26.97
N ARG A 26 -5.38 -0.01 -27.83
CA ARG A 26 -6.46 -0.90 -27.39
C ARG A 26 -5.95 -2.33 -27.26
N LEU A 27 -6.30 -2.98 -26.16
CA LEU A 27 -6.03 -4.38 -25.90
C LEU A 27 -7.32 -5.14 -25.61
N LYS A 28 -7.34 -6.42 -25.98
CA LYS A 28 -8.41 -7.35 -25.63
C LYS A 28 -8.10 -8.01 -24.29
N GLU A 29 -9.01 -7.84 -23.34
CA GLU A 29 -9.02 -8.48 -22.03
C GLU A 29 -9.59 -9.90 -22.10
N CYS A 30 -9.66 -10.57 -20.95
CA CYS A 30 -10.39 -11.79 -20.74
C CYS A 30 -11.84 -11.55 -21.16
N PHE A 31 -12.47 -12.58 -21.73
CA PHE A 31 -13.84 -12.50 -22.24
C PHE A 31 -14.04 -11.48 -23.39
N GLY A 32 -12.97 -11.03 -24.04
CA GLY A 32 -13.04 -10.23 -25.27
C GLY A 32 -13.40 -8.75 -25.08
N GLN A 33 -13.44 -8.28 -23.82
CA GLN A 33 -13.69 -6.87 -23.51
C GLN A 33 -12.53 -5.99 -24.01
N ASP A 34 -12.87 -4.80 -24.50
CA ASP A 34 -11.87 -3.82 -24.92
C ASP A 34 -11.40 -3.02 -23.70
N ARG A 35 -10.08 -2.94 -23.50
CA ARG A 35 -9.43 -2.01 -22.58
C ARG A 35 -8.45 -1.13 -23.32
N LEU A 36 -8.25 0.08 -22.82
CA LEU A 36 -7.22 0.99 -23.29
C LEU A 36 -6.01 0.93 -22.35
N MET A 37 -4.83 0.68 -22.91
CA MET A 37 -3.57 1.03 -22.25
C MET A 37 -3.30 2.50 -22.52
N ILE A 38 -2.95 3.23 -21.46
CA ILE A 38 -2.69 4.67 -21.54
C ILE A 38 -1.37 4.94 -20.81
N SER A 39 -0.42 5.49 -21.54
CA SER A 39 0.91 5.89 -21.07
C SER A 39 1.19 7.37 -21.30
N ASP A 40 0.26 8.11 -21.91
CA ASP A 40 0.37 9.56 -22.08
C ASP A 40 0.10 10.29 -20.75
N PRO A 41 1.03 11.10 -20.24
CA PRO A 41 0.87 11.74 -18.94
C PRO A 41 -0.30 12.74 -18.89
N LEU A 42 -0.62 13.42 -20.00
CA LEU A 42 -1.75 14.35 -20.06
C LEU A 42 -3.09 13.60 -20.01
N ALA A 43 -3.21 12.51 -20.76
CA ALA A 43 -4.36 11.63 -20.70
C ALA A 43 -4.53 11.00 -19.31
N LEU A 44 -3.44 10.52 -18.69
CA LEU A 44 -3.47 9.99 -17.33
C LEU A 44 -3.91 11.05 -16.32
N GLN A 45 -3.36 12.27 -16.40
CA GLN A 45 -3.78 13.37 -15.55
C GLN A 45 -5.27 13.68 -15.72
N TYR A 46 -5.78 13.71 -16.95
CA TYR A 46 -7.20 13.94 -17.21
C TYR A 46 -8.08 12.83 -16.61
N ILE A 47 -7.70 11.56 -16.81
CA ILE A 47 -8.46 10.41 -16.33
C ILE A 47 -8.50 10.35 -14.80
N LEU A 48 -7.34 10.49 -14.16
CA LEU A 48 -7.21 10.37 -12.70
C LEU A 48 -7.86 11.54 -11.94
N ASN A 49 -8.10 12.68 -12.59
CA ASN A 49 -8.76 13.84 -11.97
C ASN A 49 -10.24 14.01 -12.38
N SER A 50 -10.75 13.16 -13.27
CA SER A 50 -12.11 13.26 -13.78
C SER A 50 -13.03 12.27 -13.06
N ALA A 51 -14.14 12.76 -12.52
CA ALA A 51 -15.19 11.93 -11.92
C ALA A 51 -15.96 11.05 -12.94
N GLN A 52 -15.65 11.18 -14.24
CA GLN A 52 -16.27 10.37 -15.30
C GLN A 52 -15.68 8.96 -15.38
N PHE A 53 -14.48 8.76 -14.84
CA PHE A 53 -13.82 7.46 -14.81
C PHE A 53 -13.95 6.86 -13.41
N ALA A 54 -14.83 5.88 -13.27
CA ALA A 54 -14.98 5.09 -12.07
C ALA A 54 -14.24 3.76 -12.21
N HIS A 55 -14.06 3.07 -11.08
CA HIS A 55 -13.60 1.69 -11.09
C HIS A 55 -14.62 0.80 -11.81
N GLY A 56 -14.15 -0.27 -12.45
CA GLY A 56 -15.04 -1.28 -13.02
C GLY A 56 -15.62 -2.18 -11.93
N PRO A 57 -16.74 -2.88 -12.18
CA PRO A 57 -17.48 -3.63 -11.16
C PRO A 57 -16.65 -4.73 -10.48
N ILE A 58 -15.67 -5.31 -11.19
CA ILE A 58 -14.76 -6.30 -10.61
C ILE A 58 -13.87 -5.66 -9.53
N MET A 59 -13.37 -4.46 -9.80
CA MET A 59 -12.51 -3.74 -8.88
C MET A 59 -13.30 -3.18 -7.70
N GLU A 60 -14.52 -2.67 -7.94
CA GLU A 60 -15.43 -2.21 -6.88
C GLU A 60 -15.75 -3.37 -5.91
N ASN A 61 -16.19 -4.53 -6.43
CA ASN A 61 -16.47 -5.70 -5.60
C ASN A 61 -15.24 -6.19 -4.82
N PHE A 62 -14.04 -6.11 -5.43
CA PHE A 62 -12.80 -6.47 -4.75
C PHE A 62 -12.49 -5.50 -3.61
N ILE A 63 -12.62 -4.20 -3.86
CA ILE A 63 -12.41 -3.16 -2.84
C ILE A 63 -13.40 -3.33 -1.69
N ASP A 64 -14.68 -3.58 -1.98
CA ASP A 64 -15.70 -3.79 -0.97
C ASP A 64 -15.46 -5.06 -0.15
N LEU A 65 -15.02 -6.14 -0.81
CA LEU A 65 -14.72 -7.41 -0.15
C LEU A 65 -13.49 -7.32 0.76
N VAL A 66 -12.43 -6.65 0.31
CA VAL A 66 -11.15 -6.61 1.02
C VAL A 66 -11.13 -5.49 2.05
N TYR A 67 -11.55 -4.29 1.68
CA TYR A 67 -11.42 -3.10 2.53
C TYR A 67 -12.75 -2.64 3.13
N GLY A 68 -13.87 -3.21 2.71
CA GLY A 68 -15.21 -2.81 3.13
C GLY A 68 -15.79 -1.65 2.33
N GLU A 69 -17.12 -1.66 2.20
CA GLU A 69 -17.94 -0.69 1.44
C GLU A 69 -17.80 0.77 1.93
N LYS A 70 -17.29 0.97 3.15
CA LYS A 70 -17.10 2.29 3.76
C LYS A 70 -15.64 2.76 3.76
N SER A 71 -14.73 1.99 3.15
CA SER A 71 -13.32 2.37 3.06
C SER A 71 -13.13 3.62 2.22
N VAL A 72 -12.00 4.30 2.44
CA VAL A 72 -11.55 5.41 1.58
C VAL A 72 -11.33 4.97 0.12
N LEU A 73 -11.21 3.67 -0.17
CA LEU A 73 -11.07 3.16 -1.53
C LEU A 73 -12.43 2.90 -2.20
N ALA A 74 -13.47 2.61 -1.42
CA ALA A 74 -14.81 2.31 -1.91
C ALA A 74 -15.66 3.58 -2.13
N VAL A 75 -15.55 4.54 -1.22
CA VAL A 75 -16.40 5.74 -1.26
C VAL A 75 -15.93 6.76 -2.30
N GLY A 76 -16.90 7.42 -2.94
CA GLY A 76 -16.65 8.49 -3.92
C GLY A 76 -16.98 9.90 -3.43
N GLY A 77 -16.67 10.89 -4.27
CA GLY A 77 -17.18 12.26 -4.14
C GLY A 77 -16.78 12.98 -2.84
N ASP A 78 -17.71 13.70 -2.23
CA ASP A 78 -17.45 14.51 -1.03
C ASP A 78 -17.22 13.67 0.23
N THR A 79 -17.76 12.44 0.28
CA THR A 79 -17.45 11.49 1.37
C THR A 79 -15.98 11.07 1.31
N HIS A 80 -15.48 10.68 0.11
CA HIS A 80 -14.06 10.43 -0.09
C HIS A 80 -13.19 11.61 0.34
N LYS A 81 -13.53 12.83 -0.09
CA LYS A 81 -12.76 14.05 0.29
C LYS A 81 -12.70 14.25 1.81
N ARG A 82 -13.81 14.03 2.53
CA ARG A 82 -13.86 14.19 3.98
C ARG A 82 -13.00 13.15 4.70
N LEU A 83 -13.12 11.88 4.30
CA LEU A 83 -12.32 10.77 4.85
C LEU A 83 -10.83 10.97 4.58
N ARG A 84 -10.46 11.21 3.31
CA ARG A 84 -9.08 11.53 2.90
C ARG A 84 -8.51 12.70 3.70
N ALA A 85 -9.30 13.73 3.96
CA ALA A 85 -8.87 14.89 4.74
C ALA A 85 -8.66 14.57 6.23
N ALA A 86 -9.46 13.68 6.82
CA ALA A 86 -9.24 13.21 8.19
C ALA A 86 -7.96 12.37 8.27
N LEU A 87 -7.80 11.39 7.37
CA LEU A 87 -6.60 10.57 7.25
C LEU A 87 -5.31 11.39 7.12
N ASN A 88 -5.32 12.38 6.22
CA ASN A 88 -4.14 13.21 5.94
C ASN A 88 -3.59 13.95 7.17
N THR A 89 -4.35 14.09 8.27
CA THR A 89 -3.83 14.67 9.52
C THR A 89 -2.68 13.86 10.11
N GLY A 90 -2.74 12.53 10.04
CA GLY A 90 -1.69 11.60 10.47
C GLY A 90 -0.55 11.45 9.45
N PHE A 91 -0.76 11.87 8.20
CA PHE A 91 0.22 11.73 7.10
C PHE A 91 0.83 13.07 6.65
N THR A 92 0.73 14.12 7.47
CA THR A 92 1.42 15.39 7.17
C THR A 92 2.94 15.22 7.27
N ALA A 93 3.71 16.06 6.57
CA ALA A 93 5.17 16.04 6.66
C ALA A 93 5.69 16.25 8.10
N ALA A 94 4.93 16.94 8.96
CA ALA A 94 5.26 17.10 10.38
C ALA A 94 4.97 15.81 11.17
N ALA A 95 3.81 15.19 10.96
CA ALA A 95 3.46 13.92 11.59
C ALA A 95 4.45 12.80 11.20
N VAL A 96 4.77 12.68 9.91
CA VAL A 96 5.72 11.67 9.40
C VAL A 96 7.11 11.83 10.03
N LYS A 97 7.57 13.05 10.30
CA LYS A 97 8.85 13.27 10.99
C LYS A 97 8.85 12.71 12.41
N ASN A 98 7.70 12.71 13.09
CA ASN A 98 7.58 12.16 14.44
C ASN A 98 7.69 10.62 14.46
N TYR A 99 7.47 9.94 13.32
CA TYR A 99 7.64 8.49 13.19
C TYR A 99 9.09 8.05 12.95
N ARG A 100 10.03 9.00 12.79
CA ARG A 100 11.46 8.69 12.60
C ARG A 100 12.01 7.68 13.61
N PRO A 101 11.79 7.80 14.93
CA PRO A 101 12.34 6.86 15.90
C PRO A 101 11.85 5.43 15.67
N VAL A 102 10.60 5.26 15.26
CA VAL A 102 10.01 3.95 14.91
C VAL A 102 10.73 3.37 13.70
N PHE A 103 10.91 4.17 12.64
CA PHE A 103 11.60 3.71 11.44
C PHE A 103 13.08 3.39 11.68
N GLU A 104 13.78 4.19 12.48
CA GLU A 104 15.19 3.94 12.84
C GLU A 104 15.33 2.65 13.66
N LYS A 105 14.43 2.42 14.63
CA LYS A 105 14.38 1.17 15.42
C LYS A 105 14.15 -0.05 14.52
N MET A 106 13.21 0.02 13.57
CA MET A 106 12.94 -1.08 12.65
C MET A 106 14.10 -1.33 11.68
N ALA A 107 14.73 -0.26 11.16
CA ALA A 107 15.90 -0.38 10.29
C ALA A 107 17.09 -1.00 11.01
N GLN A 108 17.30 -0.65 12.28
CA GLN A 108 18.35 -1.25 13.11
C GLN A 108 18.07 -2.75 13.34
N ALA A 109 16.85 -3.11 13.75
CA ALA A 109 16.48 -4.51 13.96
C ALA A 109 16.63 -5.35 12.68
N LEU A 110 16.24 -4.79 11.53
CA LEU A 110 16.43 -5.42 10.22
C LEU A 110 17.91 -5.65 9.91
N THR A 111 18.75 -4.64 10.17
CA THR A 111 20.20 -4.72 9.93
C THR A 111 20.85 -5.78 10.80
N GLU A 112 20.52 -5.82 12.09
CA GLU A 112 21.03 -6.83 13.03
C GLU A 112 20.69 -8.26 12.60
N GLN A 113 19.47 -8.50 12.09
CA GLN A 113 19.08 -9.82 11.56
C GLN A 113 19.82 -10.20 10.28
N LEU A 114 20.07 -9.22 9.40
CA LEU A 114 20.87 -9.43 8.19
C LEU A 114 22.33 -9.73 8.52
N GLU A 115 22.91 -9.03 9.50
CA GLU A 115 24.28 -9.26 9.98
C GLU A 115 24.45 -10.66 10.57
N GLN A 116 23.48 -11.13 11.37
CA GLN A 116 23.50 -12.49 11.92
C GLN A 116 23.44 -13.57 10.84
N SER A 117 22.90 -13.22 9.67
CA SER A 117 22.69 -14.13 8.56
C SER A 117 23.77 -14.01 7.48
N LEU A 118 24.85 -13.26 7.74
CA LEU A 118 26.00 -13.11 6.84
C LEU A 118 26.57 -14.48 6.44
N GLY A 119 26.84 -14.64 5.14
CA GLY A 119 27.38 -15.88 4.58
C GLY A 119 26.33 -16.94 4.23
N SER A 120 25.05 -16.70 4.51
CA SER A 120 23.94 -17.57 4.12
C SER A 120 23.04 -16.92 3.07
N SER A 121 22.35 -17.74 2.26
CA SER A 121 21.29 -17.24 1.37
C SER A 121 20.02 -16.98 2.19
N ILE A 122 19.52 -15.76 2.16
CA ILE A 122 18.35 -15.33 2.95
C ILE A 122 17.20 -15.00 2.00
N ASN A 123 16.00 -15.45 2.33
CA ASN A 123 14.80 -14.93 1.69
C ASN A 123 14.44 -13.59 2.32
N ILE A 124 14.64 -12.50 1.58
CA ILE A 124 14.45 -11.12 2.07
C ILE A 124 12.97 -10.73 2.21
N SER A 125 12.07 -11.36 1.44
CA SER A 125 10.66 -11.00 1.41
C SER A 125 9.96 -11.10 2.77
N PRO A 126 9.98 -12.24 3.49
CA PRO A 126 9.32 -12.32 4.80
C PRO A 126 9.93 -11.37 5.83
N LEU A 127 11.25 -11.17 5.75
CA LEU A 127 11.96 -10.26 6.64
C LEU A 127 11.51 -8.80 6.44
N LEU A 128 11.39 -8.36 5.18
CA LEU A 128 10.89 -7.02 4.85
C LEU A 128 9.41 -6.85 5.17
N SER A 129 8.58 -7.85 4.88
CA SER A 129 7.16 -7.82 5.25
C SER A 129 7.01 -7.64 6.76
N THR A 130 7.77 -8.37 7.57
CA THR A 130 7.76 -8.26 9.04
C THR A 130 8.23 -6.88 9.51
N ALA A 131 9.35 -6.38 8.97
CA ALA A 131 9.91 -5.10 9.36
C ALA A 131 9.00 -3.93 8.99
N THR A 132 8.37 -3.97 7.80
CA THR A 132 7.48 -2.91 7.33
C THR A 132 6.12 -2.95 8.02
N LEU A 133 5.57 -4.14 8.29
CA LEU A 133 4.39 -4.29 9.14
C LEU A 133 4.67 -3.74 10.54
N GLY A 134 5.83 -4.03 11.13
CA GLY A 134 6.22 -3.47 12.41
C GLY A 134 6.34 -1.96 12.42
N ALA A 135 6.97 -1.39 11.40
CA ALA A 135 7.09 0.05 11.23
C ALA A 135 5.73 0.74 11.14
N VAL A 136 4.83 0.21 10.31
CA VAL A 136 3.49 0.80 10.12
C VAL A 136 2.61 0.54 11.34
N SER A 137 2.66 -0.64 11.94
CA SER A 137 1.90 -0.97 13.16
C SER A 137 2.30 -0.08 14.33
N GLU A 138 3.60 0.08 14.60
CA GLU A 138 4.06 0.92 15.71
C GLU A 138 3.78 2.41 15.45
N ALA A 139 3.87 2.86 14.19
CA ALA A 139 3.53 4.24 13.82
C ALA A 139 2.02 4.53 13.86
N VAL A 140 1.19 3.57 13.44
CA VAL A 140 -0.27 3.75 13.27
C VAL A 140 -1.02 3.44 14.56
N LEU A 141 -0.69 2.30 15.16
CA LEU A 141 -1.40 1.68 16.29
C LEU A 141 -0.64 1.81 17.61
N GLY A 142 0.66 2.13 17.58
CA GLY A 142 1.48 2.19 18.79
C GLY A 142 1.75 0.81 19.42
N CYS A 143 1.55 -0.28 18.67
CA CYS A 143 1.83 -1.65 19.12
C CYS A 143 3.07 -2.25 18.44
N SER A 144 3.78 -3.11 19.16
CA SER A 144 4.99 -3.79 18.67
C SER A 144 4.64 -5.02 17.83
N THR A 145 5.55 -5.45 16.95
CA THR A 145 5.38 -6.71 16.20
C THR A 145 5.27 -7.94 17.10
N GLN A 146 5.85 -7.88 18.30
CA GLN A 146 5.73 -8.95 19.31
C GLN A 146 4.31 -9.10 19.84
N ASP A 147 3.53 -8.01 19.80
CA ASP A 147 2.12 -7.99 20.19
C ASP A 147 1.21 -8.51 19.06
N LEU A 148 1.73 -8.60 17.82
CA LEU A 148 0.95 -8.99 16.64
C LEU A 148 0.83 -10.52 16.45
N GLY A 149 1.58 -11.34 17.19
CA GLY A 149 1.54 -12.80 17.05
C GLY A 149 2.25 -13.32 15.79
N GLU A 150 2.93 -14.47 15.89
CA GLU A 150 3.72 -15.05 14.79
C GLU A 150 2.87 -15.47 13.57
N GLU A 151 1.60 -15.84 13.78
CA GLU A 151 0.65 -16.26 12.74
C GLU A 151 0.21 -15.10 11.82
N PHE A 152 0.13 -13.89 12.39
CA PHE A 152 -0.28 -12.67 11.70
C PHE A 152 0.78 -12.16 10.70
N VAL A 153 2.06 -12.33 11.05
CA VAL A 153 3.19 -12.03 10.17
C VAL A 153 3.22 -12.96 8.95
N ALA A 154 2.66 -14.17 9.08
CA ALA A 154 2.63 -15.17 8.02
C ALA A 154 1.44 -15.02 7.06
N ASN A 155 0.30 -14.48 7.53
CA ASN A 155 -0.92 -14.36 6.74
C ASN A 155 -1.45 -12.92 6.73
N ASN A 156 -1.20 -12.19 5.62
CA ASN A 156 -1.77 -10.86 5.36
C ASN A 156 -3.33 -10.82 5.49
N CYS A 157 -4.02 -11.96 5.40
CA CYS A 157 -5.48 -12.04 5.54
C CYS A 157 -6.00 -11.78 6.98
N GLU A 158 -5.16 -11.87 8.02
CA GLU A 158 -5.63 -11.63 9.39
C GLU A 158 -5.55 -10.17 9.81
N VAL A 159 -4.97 -9.28 8.98
CA VAL A 159 -4.89 -7.82 9.21
C VAL A 159 -6.26 -7.22 9.53
N VAL A 160 -7.31 -7.74 8.89
CA VAL A 160 -8.73 -7.43 9.16
C VAL A 160 -9.10 -7.68 10.63
N VAL A 161 -8.69 -8.81 11.19
CA VAL A 161 -9.04 -9.24 12.56
C VAL A 161 -8.32 -8.39 13.61
N LEU A 162 -7.10 -7.96 13.33
CA LEU A 162 -6.26 -7.23 14.27
C LEU A 162 -6.57 -5.72 14.27
N ALA A 163 -6.89 -5.14 13.10
CA ALA A 163 -7.52 -3.83 13.03
C ALA A 163 -8.86 -3.80 13.80
N SER A 164 -9.53 -4.94 13.92
CA SER A 164 -10.82 -5.02 14.61
C SER A 164 -10.75 -5.02 16.15
N SER A 165 -9.59 -5.32 16.74
CA SER A 165 -9.42 -5.60 18.17
C SER A 165 -8.60 -4.56 18.94
N LEU A 166 -7.94 -3.62 18.25
CA LEU A 166 -7.03 -2.65 18.85
C LEU A 166 -7.67 -1.26 19.06
N SER A 167 -7.29 -0.61 20.17
CA SER A 167 -7.64 0.78 20.45
C SER A 167 -6.79 1.76 19.62
N ALA A 168 -7.33 2.95 19.36
CA ALA A 168 -6.67 4.03 18.65
C ALA A 168 -5.26 4.30 19.17
N GLY A 169 -4.26 4.25 18.28
CA GLY A 169 -2.87 4.56 18.57
C GLY A 169 -2.45 5.97 18.12
N GLN A 170 -1.13 6.21 18.06
CA GLN A 170 -0.54 7.54 17.83
C GLN A 170 -0.99 8.25 16.53
N LEU A 171 -1.29 7.51 15.47
CA LEU A 171 -1.80 8.07 14.21
C LEU A 171 -3.33 8.15 14.20
N LEU A 172 -4.01 7.26 14.92
CA LEU A 172 -5.47 7.19 14.95
C LEU A 172 -6.08 8.23 15.89
N ASP A 173 -5.41 8.63 16.97
CA ASP A 173 -5.90 9.66 17.90
C ASP A 173 -6.19 11.00 17.19
N PRO A 174 -5.27 11.57 16.38
CA PRO A 174 -5.57 12.75 15.57
C PRO A 174 -6.71 12.52 14.57
N ILE A 175 -6.72 11.37 13.89
CA ILE A 175 -7.68 11.04 12.83
C ILE A 175 -9.09 10.92 13.41
N GLN A 176 -9.25 10.23 14.52
CA GLN A 176 -10.53 10.11 15.24
C GLN A 176 -11.04 11.47 15.70
N SER A 177 -10.16 12.29 16.30
CA SER A 177 -10.54 13.63 16.76
C SER A 177 -11.04 14.55 15.64
N GLU A 178 -10.49 14.42 14.43
CA GLU A 178 -10.87 15.20 13.25
C GLU A 178 -12.13 14.62 12.56
N SER A 179 -12.27 13.30 12.55
CA SER A 179 -13.45 12.59 12.03
C SER A 179 -14.71 12.92 12.84
N THR A 180 -14.62 12.92 14.18
CA THR A 180 -15.73 13.32 15.07
C THR A 180 -16.15 14.78 14.84
N LYS A 181 -15.19 15.71 14.66
CA LYS A 181 -15.48 17.13 14.37
C LYS A 181 -16.22 17.35 13.05
N LYS A 182 -16.02 16.48 12.05
CA LYS A 182 -16.65 16.57 10.72
C LYS A 182 -18.02 15.90 10.64
N GLY A 183 -18.57 15.42 11.76
CA GLY A 183 -19.91 14.87 11.83
C GLY A 183 -20.09 13.56 11.06
N ILE A 184 -19.04 12.72 11.02
CA ILE A 184 -19.12 11.37 10.44
C ILE A 184 -19.83 10.48 11.47
N SER A 185 -21.09 10.10 11.20
CA SER A 185 -22.03 9.53 12.20
C SER A 185 -21.74 8.09 12.65
N GLU A 186 -20.58 7.50 12.34
CA GLU A 186 -20.26 6.08 12.55
C GLU A 186 -18.82 5.92 13.07
N GLU A 187 -18.60 6.37 14.30
CA GLU A 187 -17.29 6.68 14.90
C GLU A 187 -16.30 5.50 15.08
N MET A 188 -16.70 4.23 14.98
CA MET A 188 -15.77 3.08 15.07
C MET A 188 -15.49 2.42 13.72
N VAL A 189 -16.49 2.26 12.85
CA VAL A 189 -16.35 1.48 11.61
C VAL A 189 -15.41 2.17 10.62
N VAL A 190 -15.46 3.50 10.54
CA VAL A 190 -14.60 4.27 9.64
C VAL A 190 -13.13 4.21 10.08
N ALA A 191 -12.85 4.36 11.37
CA ALA A 191 -11.49 4.25 11.90
C ALA A 191 -10.92 2.81 11.76
N GLN A 192 -11.77 1.79 11.91
CA GLN A 192 -11.41 0.37 11.74
C GLN A 192 -11.00 0.06 10.28
N LEU A 193 -11.83 0.48 9.31
CA LEU A 193 -11.60 0.21 7.88
C LEU A 193 -10.46 1.06 7.32
N GLU A 194 -10.23 2.25 7.87
CA GLU A 194 -9.08 3.09 7.53
C GLU A 194 -7.76 2.48 8.01
N THR A 195 -7.76 1.87 9.20
CA THR A 195 -6.58 1.19 9.76
C THR A 195 -6.11 0.07 8.84
N GLU A 196 -7.03 -0.77 8.36
CA GLU A 196 -6.69 -1.89 7.49
C GLU A 196 -6.06 -1.44 6.17
N VAL A 197 -6.67 -0.45 5.50
CA VAL A 197 -6.14 0.12 4.26
C VAL A 197 -4.73 0.68 4.49
N ILE A 198 -4.50 1.38 5.60
CA ILE A 198 -3.19 1.94 5.95
C ILE A 198 -2.16 0.84 6.18
N LEU A 199 -2.49 -0.18 6.97
CA LEU A 199 -1.58 -1.29 7.29
C LEU A 199 -1.18 -2.05 6.03
N LEU A 200 -2.16 -2.50 5.24
CA LEU A 200 -1.92 -3.28 4.02
C LEU A 200 -1.15 -2.47 2.98
N ALA A 201 -1.62 -1.24 2.68
CA ALA A 201 -0.93 -0.41 1.70
C ALA A 201 0.47 -0.02 2.16
N GLY A 202 0.63 0.33 3.45
CA GLY A 202 1.92 0.72 4.03
C GLY A 202 2.94 -0.42 4.02
N GLN A 203 2.53 -1.62 4.41
CA GLN A 203 3.38 -2.81 4.41
C GLN A 203 3.76 -3.23 2.99
N ASP A 204 2.79 -3.54 2.14
CA ASP A 204 3.05 -4.19 0.85
C ASP A 204 3.82 -3.28 -0.10
N THR A 205 3.48 -1.98 -0.15
CA THR A 205 4.20 -1.04 -1.03
C THR A 205 5.63 -0.82 -0.55
N THR A 206 5.86 -0.71 0.76
CA THR A 206 7.20 -0.48 1.32
C THR A 206 8.06 -1.72 1.19
N ALA A 207 7.55 -2.90 1.55
CA ALA A 207 8.28 -4.16 1.48
C ALA A 207 8.75 -4.44 0.05
N ASN A 208 7.85 -4.31 -0.92
CA ASN A 208 8.18 -4.51 -2.33
C ASN A 208 9.15 -3.44 -2.84
N SER A 209 8.95 -2.16 -2.50
CA SER A 209 9.85 -1.08 -2.94
C SER A 209 11.28 -1.29 -2.44
N VAL A 210 11.46 -1.69 -1.19
CA VAL A 210 12.78 -1.98 -0.62
C VAL A 210 13.37 -3.24 -1.23
N ALA A 211 12.56 -4.30 -1.42
CA ALA A 211 13.00 -5.54 -2.05
C ALA A 211 13.52 -5.32 -3.48
N PHE A 212 12.83 -4.51 -4.29
CA PHE A 212 13.27 -4.16 -5.64
C PHE A 212 14.46 -3.19 -5.65
N GLY A 213 14.59 -2.33 -4.63
CA GLY A 213 15.71 -1.40 -4.49
C GLY A 213 17.06 -2.08 -4.19
N MET A 214 17.08 -3.16 -3.40
CA MET A 214 18.33 -3.82 -2.99
C MET A 214 19.15 -4.37 -4.17
N PRO A 215 18.57 -5.11 -5.15
CA PRO A 215 19.31 -5.55 -6.33
C PRO A 215 19.85 -4.38 -7.17
N LEU A 216 19.11 -3.28 -7.28
CA LEU A 216 19.54 -2.08 -8.01
C LEU A 216 20.75 -1.41 -7.35
N LEU A 217 20.72 -1.28 -6.02
CA LEU A 217 21.84 -0.77 -5.24
C LEU A 217 23.06 -1.68 -5.36
N ASN A 218 22.88 -3.00 -5.29
CA ASN A 218 23.97 -3.96 -5.48
C ASN A 218 24.59 -3.87 -6.88
N ALA A 219 23.77 -3.73 -7.93
CA ALA A 219 24.24 -3.53 -9.30
C ALA A 219 25.03 -2.22 -9.43
N PHE A 220 24.49 -1.12 -8.88
CA PHE A 220 25.16 0.19 -8.88
C PHE A 220 26.52 0.16 -8.16
N ILE A 221 26.60 -0.49 -6.99
CA ILE A 221 27.86 -0.65 -6.25
C ILE A 221 28.89 -1.44 -7.06
N LYS A 222 28.47 -2.51 -7.75
CA LYS A 222 29.35 -3.31 -8.61
C LYS A 222 29.80 -2.60 -9.88
N GLU A 223 29.04 -1.64 -10.39
CA GLU A 223 29.44 -0.82 -11.54
C GLU A 223 30.38 0.33 -11.15
N THR A 224 30.36 0.76 -9.88
CA THR A 224 31.12 1.91 -9.39
C THR A 224 32.46 1.54 -8.73
N LEU A 225 32.63 0.27 -8.31
CA LEU A 225 33.84 -0.30 -7.73
C LEU A 225 34.59 -1.19 -8.73
#